data_AF-A0A7C8YHR2-F1
#
_entry.id   AF-A0A7C8YHR2-F1
#
_cell.length_a   1.000
_cell.length_b   1.000
_cell.length_c   1.000
_cell.angle_alpha   90.00
_cell.angle_beta   90.00
_cell.angle_gamma   90.00
#
_symmetry.space_group_name_H-M   'P 1'
#
loop_
_entity.id
_entity.type
_entity.pdbx_description
1 polymer ?
#
loop_
_entity_poly.entity_id
_entity_poly.type
_entity_poly.pdbx_seq_one_letter_code
_entity_poly.pdbx_strand_id
1 'polypeptide(L)'
;GLAISQAMELFPQKVSLAIFVSAVMPGPSFPFSVISRKVLGDVGSTLDNKLYYDNGPNNPPTSFIFGPKYISQVLYQYSPPEDAALANMLERPQPLPVSSAEEVVFSKAKYGSVKRAFVVLEKDQAVPKQVQEGMIEKNPPNRVERIG
;
A
#
# COMPACT_ATOMS: atom_id res chain seq x y z
N GLY A 1 1.61 3.89 2.46
CA GLY A 1 0.65 4.79 1.79
C GLY A 1 -0.28 5.46 2.79
N LEU A 2 -1.27 4.71 3.31
CA LEU A 2 -2.35 5.26 4.13
C LEU A 2 -1.89 6.07 5.37
N ALA A 3 -0.91 5.57 6.12
CA ALA A 3 -0.39 6.26 7.31
C ALA A 3 0.20 7.65 6.98
N ILE A 4 0.92 7.77 5.86
CA ILE A 4 1.45 9.07 5.40
C ILE A 4 0.31 9.97 4.95
N SER A 5 -0.69 9.44 4.23
CA SER A 5 -1.88 10.21 3.87
C SER A 5 -2.63 10.75 5.10
N GLN A 6 -2.75 9.95 6.16
CA GLN A 6 -3.32 10.40 7.44
C GLN A 6 -2.47 11.48 8.10
N ALA A 7 -1.14 11.31 8.12
CA ALA A 7 -0.24 12.33 8.67
C ALA A 7 -0.36 13.66 7.92
N MET A 8 -0.52 13.64 6.60
CA MET A 8 -0.77 14.84 5.79
C MET A 8 -2.12 15.50 6.11
N GLU A 9 -3.15 14.73 6.42
CA GLU A 9 -4.47 15.27 6.79
C GLU A 9 -4.44 15.86 8.21
N LEU A 10 -3.75 15.20 9.16
CA LEU A 10 -3.71 15.63 10.56
C LEU A 10 -2.71 16.77 10.80
N PHE A 11 -1.57 16.77 10.11
CA PHE A 11 -0.46 17.69 10.34
C PHE A 11 0.13 18.26 9.04
N PRO A 12 -0.68 18.84 8.13
CA PRO A 12 -0.21 19.31 6.82
C PRO A 12 0.96 20.30 6.92
N GLN A 13 0.95 21.18 7.91
CA GLN A 13 1.99 22.19 8.16
C GLN A 13 3.32 21.61 8.66
N LYS A 14 3.34 20.34 9.10
CA LYS A 14 4.56 19.66 9.57
C LYS A 14 5.21 18.81 8.49
N VAL A 15 4.58 18.69 7.31
CA VAL A 15 5.05 17.84 6.22
C VAL A 15 5.37 18.72 5.01
N SER A 16 6.66 18.93 4.76
CA SER A 16 7.09 19.72 3.59
C SER A 16 6.87 18.97 2.27
N LEU A 17 7.02 17.65 2.28
CA LEU A 17 6.89 16.77 1.11
C LEU A 17 6.55 15.35 1.58
N ALA A 18 5.55 14.74 0.96
CA ALA A 18 5.24 13.32 1.10
C ALA A 18 5.71 12.55 -0.14
N ILE A 19 6.49 11.49 0.04
CA ILE A 19 6.99 10.64 -1.05
C ILE A 19 6.33 9.27 -0.96
N PHE A 20 5.68 8.85 -2.05
CA PHE A 20 5.06 7.54 -2.18
C PHE A 20 5.91 6.68 -3.12
N VAL A 21 6.54 5.61 -2.62
CA VAL A 21 7.38 4.70 -3.41
C VAL A 21 6.58 3.43 -3.69
N SER A 22 6.16 3.24 -4.95
CA SER A 22 5.19 2.23 -5.42
C SER A 22 4.00 1.98 -4.48
N ALA A 23 3.65 2.96 -3.65
CA ALA A 23 2.73 2.81 -2.55
C ALA A 23 1.31 3.22 -2.95
N VAL A 24 0.32 2.68 -2.23
CA VAL A 24 -1.06 3.18 -2.28
C VAL A 24 -1.10 4.69 -1.95
N MET A 25 -1.70 5.49 -2.83
CA MET A 25 -1.83 6.95 -2.68
C MET A 25 -3.31 7.37 -2.79
N PRO A 26 -4.12 7.17 -1.73
CA PRO A 26 -5.50 7.61 -1.72
C PRO A 26 -5.58 9.14 -1.76
N GLY A 27 -6.72 9.66 -2.21
CA GLY A 27 -6.96 11.09 -2.28
C GLY A 27 -8.45 11.45 -2.22
N PRO A 28 -8.78 12.75 -2.21
CA PRO A 28 -10.15 13.22 -2.01
C PRO A 28 -11.16 12.67 -3.04
N SER A 29 -10.73 12.43 -4.27
CA SER A 29 -11.53 11.87 -5.37
C SER A 29 -11.26 10.39 -5.63
N PHE A 30 -10.38 9.77 -4.83
CA PHE A 30 -9.97 8.39 -5.03
C PHE A 30 -9.79 7.68 -3.67
N PRO A 31 -10.87 7.10 -3.13
CA PRO A 31 -10.91 6.57 -1.78
C PRO A 31 -10.00 5.35 -1.60
N PHE A 32 -9.53 5.12 -0.38
CA PHE A 32 -8.69 3.97 -0.07
C PHE A 32 -9.44 2.65 -0.31
N SER A 33 -10.75 2.58 -0.05
CA SER A 33 -11.57 1.38 -0.31
C SER A 33 -11.55 0.93 -1.79
N VAL A 34 -11.45 1.88 -2.72
CA VAL A 34 -11.36 1.58 -4.16
C VAL A 34 -9.97 1.06 -4.52
N ILE A 35 -8.93 1.62 -3.90
CA ILE A 35 -7.54 1.20 -4.10
C ILE A 35 -7.31 -0.19 -3.50
N SER A 36 -7.77 -0.42 -2.27
CA SER A 36 -7.59 -1.69 -1.56
C SER A 36 -8.20 -2.85 -2.33
N ARG A 37 -9.39 -2.69 -2.91
CA ARG A 37 -9.99 -3.75 -3.74
C ARG A 37 -9.16 -4.07 -4.99
N LYS A 38 -8.55 -3.07 -5.62
CA LYS A 38 -7.77 -3.25 -6.86
C LYS A 38 -6.33 -3.73 -6.63
N VAL A 39 -5.71 -3.31 -5.54
CA VAL A 39 -4.30 -3.59 -5.21
C VAL A 39 -4.18 -4.77 -4.26
N LEU A 40 -5.05 -4.85 -3.24
CA LEU A 40 -4.95 -5.82 -2.14
C LEU A 40 -5.96 -6.96 -2.25
N GLY A 41 -6.86 -6.93 -3.25
CA GLY A 41 -8.02 -7.84 -3.35
C GLY A 41 -7.65 -9.32 -3.28
N ASP A 42 -6.56 -9.72 -3.95
CA ASP A 42 -6.11 -11.12 -4.00
C ASP A 42 -4.78 -11.35 -3.25
N VAL A 43 -4.20 -10.33 -2.61
CA VAL A 43 -2.89 -10.46 -1.95
C VAL A 43 -2.93 -11.56 -0.89
N GLY A 44 -4.00 -11.64 -0.10
CA GLY A 44 -4.15 -12.65 0.95
C GLY A 44 -4.23 -14.09 0.45
N SER A 45 -4.60 -14.32 -0.82
CA SER A 45 -4.75 -15.64 -1.45
C SER A 45 -3.69 -15.93 -2.52
N THR A 46 -2.75 -15.00 -2.73
CA THR A 46 -1.70 -15.16 -3.74
C THR A 46 -0.55 -16.01 -3.18
N LEU A 47 -0.13 -17.01 -3.97
CA LEU A 47 0.95 -17.94 -3.63
C LEU A 47 0.72 -18.64 -2.27
N ASP A 48 1.59 -18.39 -1.30
CA ASP A 48 1.58 -18.99 0.04
C ASP A 48 1.30 -17.98 1.16
N ASN A 49 0.75 -16.81 0.81
CA ASN A 49 0.21 -15.86 1.78
C ASN A 49 -0.92 -16.52 2.57
N LYS A 50 -1.09 -16.09 3.83
CA LYS A 50 -2.10 -16.66 4.73
C LYS A 50 -2.98 -15.57 5.30
N LEU A 51 -4.27 -15.85 5.31
CA LEU A 51 -5.28 -15.08 6.03
C LEU A 51 -5.54 -15.73 7.39
N TYR A 52 -5.73 -14.91 8.43
CA TYR A 52 -6.16 -15.33 9.75
C TYR A 52 -7.59 -14.89 10.02
N TYR A 53 -8.32 -15.70 10.79
CA TYR A 53 -9.75 -15.54 11.07
C TYR A 53 -9.97 -15.60 12.59
N ASP A 54 -9.36 -14.68 13.32
CA ASP A 54 -9.35 -14.71 14.80
C ASP A 54 -10.75 -14.51 15.40
N ASN A 55 -11.67 -13.91 14.64
CA ASN A 55 -13.09 -13.76 14.99
C ASN A 55 -13.94 -14.98 14.57
N GLY A 56 -13.32 -16.07 14.10
CA GLY A 56 -13.99 -17.29 13.65
C GLY A 56 -14.11 -17.41 12.11
N PRO A 57 -14.24 -18.63 11.58
CA PRO A 57 -14.11 -18.92 10.14
C PRO A 57 -15.24 -18.36 9.28
N ASN A 58 -16.40 -18.05 9.88
CA ASN A 58 -17.54 -17.46 9.18
C ASN A 58 -17.51 -15.91 9.17
N ASN A 59 -16.47 -15.30 9.72
CA ASN A 59 -16.26 -13.86 9.72
C ASN A 59 -15.19 -13.46 8.70
N PRO A 60 -15.10 -12.17 8.30
CA PRO A 60 -14.00 -11.69 7.47
C PRO A 60 -12.62 -11.94 8.12
N PRO A 61 -11.54 -12.08 7.32
CA PRO A 61 -10.20 -12.26 7.85
C PRO A 61 -9.78 -11.03 8.67
N THR A 62 -9.11 -11.27 9.79
CA THR A 62 -8.67 -10.25 10.76
C THR A 62 -7.28 -9.72 10.43
N SER A 63 -6.40 -10.59 9.92
CA SER A 63 -5.03 -10.25 9.55
C SER A 63 -4.54 -11.16 8.42
N PHE A 64 -3.40 -10.81 7.85
CA PHE A 64 -2.70 -11.65 6.89
C PHE A 64 -1.20 -11.61 7.11
N ILE A 65 -0.48 -12.60 6.58
CA ILE A 65 0.99 -12.60 6.58
C ILE A 65 1.49 -13.00 5.19
N PHE A 66 2.61 -12.39 4.77
CA PHE A 66 3.27 -12.82 3.55
C PHE A 66 3.94 -14.18 3.72
N GLY A 67 3.77 -15.06 2.73
CA GLY A 67 4.41 -16.35 2.68
C GLY A 67 5.83 -16.27 2.10
N PRO A 68 6.73 -17.21 2.43
CA PRO A 68 8.11 -17.20 1.92
C PRO A 68 8.24 -17.25 0.39
N LYS A 69 7.34 -17.93 -0.31
CA LYS A 69 7.33 -17.93 -1.79
C LYS A 69 6.90 -16.58 -2.32
N TYR A 70 5.89 -15.94 -1.73
CA TYR A 70 5.49 -14.59 -2.11
C TYR A 70 6.61 -13.57 -1.86
N ILE A 71 7.26 -13.62 -0.69
CA ILE A 71 8.41 -12.77 -0.37
C ILE A 71 9.50 -12.90 -1.44
N SER A 72 9.92 -14.12 -1.75
CA SER A 72 11.03 -14.34 -2.70
C SER A 72 10.68 -14.10 -4.17
N GLN A 73 9.45 -14.42 -4.59
CA GLN A 73 9.07 -14.36 -6.01
C GLN A 73 8.43 -13.04 -6.44
N VAL A 74 7.87 -12.27 -5.50
CA VAL A 74 7.06 -11.07 -5.80
C VAL A 74 7.62 -9.80 -5.18
N LEU A 75 8.11 -9.86 -3.93
CA LEU A 75 8.61 -8.69 -3.20
C LEU A 75 10.13 -8.49 -3.33
N TYR A 76 10.91 -9.58 -3.28
CA TYR A 76 12.38 -9.57 -3.23
C TYR A 76 13.04 -10.26 -4.45
N GLN A 77 12.30 -10.47 -5.53
CA GLN A 77 12.76 -11.14 -6.75
C GLN A 77 13.98 -10.48 -7.43
N TYR A 78 14.22 -9.19 -7.16
CA TYR A 78 15.38 -8.45 -7.64
C TYR A 78 16.37 -8.06 -6.52
N SER A 79 16.18 -8.60 -5.31
CA SER A 79 17.05 -8.36 -4.16
C SER A 79 18.06 -9.50 -3.97
N PRO A 80 19.17 -9.25 -3.26
CA PRO A 80 20.04 -10.33 -2.77
C PRO A 80 19.25 -11.37 -1.96
N PRO A 81 19.62 -12.66 -2.03
CA PRO A 81 18.95 -13.73 -1.27
C PRO A 81 18.92 -13.49 0.25
N GLU A 82 19.93 -12.81 0.79
CA GLU A 82 20.07 -12.47 2.21
C GLU A 82 18.93 -11.55 2.68
N ASP A 83 18.47 -10.63 1.82
CA ASP A 83 17.37 -9.71 2.16
C ASP A 83 16.03 -10.46 2.19
N ALA A 84 15.81 -11.42 1.28
CA ALA A 84 14.64 -12.28 1.34
C ALA A 84 14.66 -13.19 2.58
N ALA A 85 15.83 -13.70 2.97
CA ALA A 85 16.00 -14.46 4.21
C ALA A 85 15.70 -13.60 5.44
N LEU A 86 16.22 -12.36 5.47
CA LEU A 86 15.95 -11.39 6.54
C LEU A 86 14.46 -11.04 6.64
N ALA A 87 13.80 -10.77 5.50
CA ALA A 87 12.37 -10.51 5.45
C ALA A 87 11.56 -11.66 6.05
N ASN A 88 11.87 -12.91 5.69
CA ASN A 88 11.21 -14.09 6.26
C ASN A 88 11.39 -14.21 7.79
N MET A 89 12.52 -13.78 8.35
CA MET A 89 12.76 -13.81 9.80
C MET A 89 12.02 -12.71 10.56
N LEU A 90 11.73 -11.58 9.91
CA LEU A 90 11.14 -10.40 10.53
C LEU A 90 9.65 -10.21 10.22
N GLU A 91 9.12 -10.93 9.23
CA GLU A 91 7.73 -10.81 8.79
C GLU A 91 6.75 -11.16 9.92
N ARG A 92 5.68 -10.38 10.02
CA ARG A 92 4.67 -10.50 11.08
C ARG A 92 3.28 -10.29 10.50
N PRO A 93 2.25 -10.96 11.06
CA PRO A 93 0.87 -10.73 10.64
C PRO A 93 0.50 -9.23 10.69
N GLN A 94 -0.05 -8.75 9.58
CA GLN A 94 -0.54 -7.39 9.41
C GLN A 94 -2.07 -7.37 9.57
N PRO A 95 -2.64 -6.47 10.41
CA PRO A 95 -4.08 -6.32 10.52
C PRO A 95 -4.68 -5.93 9.17
N LEU A 96 -5.78 -6.58 8.79
CA LEU A 96 -6.54 -6.13 7.64
C LEU A 96 -7.44 -4.95 8.06
N PRO A 97 -7.56 -3.89 7.24
CA PRO A 97 -8.49 -2.83 7.52
C PRO A 97 -9.91 -3.41 7.62
N VAL A 98 -10.56 -3.23 8.78
CA VAL A 98 -11.95 -3.64 8.96
C VAL A 98 -12.79 -2.86 7.97
N SER A 99 -13.63 -3.53 7.18
CA SER A 99 -14.51 -2.91 6.18
C SER A 99 -15.47 -1.84 6.75
N SER A 100 -15.60 -1.76 8.08
CA SER A 100 -16.43 -0.83 8.83
C SER A 100 -15.68 0.35 9.46
N ALA A 101 -14.34 0.42 9.34
CA ALA A 101 -13.59 1.57 9.85
C ALA A 101 -13.90 2.79 8.97
N GLU A 102 -14.40 3.87 9.59
CA GLU A 102 -14.69 5.15 8.96
C GLU A 102 -13.64 5.47 7.90
N GLU A 103 -14.05 5.48 6.63
CA GLU A 103 -13.13 5.70 5.54
C GLU A 103 -12.47 7.06 5.77
N VAL A 104 -11.14 7.06 5.87
CA VAL A 104 -10.38 8.29 6.10
C VAL A 104 -10.60 9.21 4.91
N VAL A 105 -11.41 10.26 5.13
CA VAL A 105 -11.70 11.26 4.11
C VAL A 105 -10.55 12.26 4.08
N PHE A 106 -9.87 12.33 2.93
CA PHE A 106 -8.79 13.30 2.70
C PHE A 106 -9.37 14.58 2.12
N SER A 107 -8.98 15.73 2.69
CA SER A 107 -9.46 17.03 2.25
C SER A 107 -8.49 17.71 1.29
N LYS A 108 -9.00 18.52 0.36
CA LYS A 108 -8.15 19.38 -0.49
C LYS A 108 -7.38 20.42 0.34
N ALA A 109 -7.99 20.91 1.42
CA ALA A 109 -7.42 21.98 2.26
C ALA A 109 -6.26 21.50 3.14
N LYS A 110 -6.26 20.24 3.60
CA LYS A 110 -5.19 19.67 4.44
C LYS A 110 -4.31 18.74 3.63
N TYR A 111 -4.74 17.49 3.40
CA TYR A 111 -3.98 16.53 2.58
C TYR A 111 -3.53 17.13 1.25
N GLY A 112 -4.42 17.81 0.53
CA GLY A 112 -4.13 18.41 -0.77
C GLY A 112 -3.16 19.60 -0.75
N SER A 113 -2.91 20.20 0.42
CA SER A 113 -1.95 21.30 0.58
C SER A 113 -0.49 20.82 0.65
N VAL A 114 -0.26 19.56 1.01
CA VAL A 114 1.08 18.98 1.14
C VAL A 114 1.60 18.61 -0.25
N LYS A 115 2.84 19.02 -0.56
CA LYS A 115 3.51 18.60 -1.80
C LYS A 115 3.69 17.08 -1.80
N ARG A 116 3.47 16.45 -2.95
CA ARG A 116 3.59 15.00 -3.13
C ARG A 116 4.54 14.65 -4.26
N ALA A 117 5.38 13.65 -4.04
CA ALA A 117 6.11 12.96 -5.08
C ALA A 117 5.69 11.48 -5.11
N PHE A 118 5.64 10.90 -6.30
CA PHE A 118 5.43 9.48 -6.50
C PHE A 118 6.64 8.88 -7.21
N VAL A 119 7.18 7.78 -6.69
CA VAL A 119 8.27 7.01 -7.33
C VAL A 119 7.66 5.73 -7.88
N VAL A 120 7.63 5.63 -9.20
CA VAL A 120 7.16 4.43 -9.90
C VAL A 120 8.29 3.42 -9.96
N LEU A 121 8.01 2.19 -9.55
CA LEU A 121 8.91 1.05 -9.72
C LEU A 121 8.40 0.22 -10.90
N GLU A 122 9.15 0.20 -12.01
CA GLU A 122 8.63 -0.36 -13.28
C GLU A 122 8.49 -1.89 -13.26
N LYS A 123 9.30 -2.55 -12.44
CA LYS A 123 9.34 -4.02 -12.30
C LYS A 123 8.68 -4.53 -11.02
N ASP A 124 7.96 -3.68 -10.30
CA ASP A 124 7.22 -4.07 -9.09
C ASP A 124 6.09 -5.04 -9.45
N GLN A 125 6.14 -6.24 -8.88
CA GLN A 125 5.12 -7.27 -9.08
C GLN A 125 4.02 -7.24 -8.03
N ALA A 126 4.26 -6.64 -6.86
CA ALA A 126 3.26 -6.50 -5.80
C ALA A 126 2.28 -5.37 -6.10
N VAL A 127 2.78 -4.27 -6.68
CA VAL A 127 1.96 -3.16 -7.17
C VAL A 127 2.31 -2.91 -8.64
N PRO A 128 1.65 -3.59 -9.60
CA PRO A 128 1.99 -3.48 -11.01
C PRO A 128 1.99 -2.02 -11.51
N LYS A 129 2.89 -1.71 -12.45
CA LYS A 129 3.06 -0.35 -13.01
C LYS A 129 1.74 0.30 -13.45
N GLN A 130 0.85 -0.45 -14.09
CA GLN A 130 -0.45 0.05 -14.56
C GLN A 130 -1.34 0.49 -13.40
N VAL A 131 -1.23 -0.19 -12.24
CA VAL A 131 -1.95 0.18 -11.03
C VAL A 131 -1.35 1.43 -10.42
N GLN A 132 -0.02 1.55 -10.39
CA GLN A 132 0.67 2.78 -9.97
C GLN A 132 0.27 3.98 -10.83
N GLU A 133 0.29 3.83 -12.17
CA GLU A 133 -0.10 4.87 -13.11
C GLU A 133 -1.58 5.27 -12.96
N GLY A 134 -2.47 4.30 -12.75
CA GLY A 134 -3.88 4.59 -12.46
C GLY A 134 -4.11 5.36 -11.16
N MET A 135 -3.24 5.21 -10.15
CA MET A 135 -3.28 6.05 -8.94
C MET A 135 -2.81 7.47 -9.23
N ILE A 136 -1.75 7.62 -10.03
CA ILE A 136 -1.19 8.91 -10.42
C ILE A 136 -2.21 9.71 -11.25
N GLU A 137 -2.90 9.07 -12.20
CA GLU A 137 -3.92 9.72 -13.04
C GLU A 137 -5.08 10.26 -12.20
N LYS A 138 -5.59 9.46 -11.25
CA LYS A 138 -6.76 9.81 -10.45
C LYS A 138 -6.46 10.77 -9.30
N ASN A 139 -5.22 10.81 -8.86
CA ASN A 139 -4.78 11.63 -7.74
C ASN A 139 -3.39 12.24 -8.02
N PRO A 140 -3.27 13.20 -8.96
CA PRO A 140 -1.98 13.66 -9.47
C PRO A 140 -1.05 14.23 -8.38
N PRO A 141 0.19 13.71 -8.24
CA PRO A 141 1.20 14.30 -7.37
C PRO A 141 1.89 15.49 -8.05
N ASN A 142 2.70 16.25 -7.29
CA ASN A 142 3.47 17.37 -7.84
C ASN A 142 4.69 16.90 -8.64
N ARG A 143 5.20 15.70 -8.37
CA ARG A 143 6.37 15.12 -9.04
C ARG A 143 6.20 13.62 -9.22
N VAL A 144 6.69 13.09 -10.33
CA VAL A 144 6.75 11.65 -10.60
C VAL A 144 8.16 11.29 -11.03
N GLU A 145 8.77 10.33 -10.34
CA GLU A 145 10.07 9.72 -10.67
C GLU A 145 9.86 8.25 -11.05
N ARG A 146 10.82 7.66 -11.77
CA ARG A 146 10.75 6.26 -12.21
C ARG A 146 12.06 5.54 -11.98
N ILE A 147 11.99 4.30 -11.49
CA ILE A 147 13.13 3.40 -11.30
C ILE A 147 12.80 2.09 -12.04
N GLY A 148 13.69 1.72 -12.97
CA GLY A 148 13.56 0.54 -13.83
C GLY A 148 14.38 -0.66 -13.38
#